data_AF-A0A833XJY0-F1
#
_entry.id   AF-A0A833XJY0-F1
#
_cell.length_a   1.000
_cell.length_b   1.000
_cell.length_c   1.000
_cell.angle_alpha   90.00
_cell.angle_beta   90.00
_cell.angle_gamma   90.00
#
_symmetry.space_group_name_H-M   'P 1'
#
loop_
_entity.id
_entity.type
_entity.pdbx_description
1 polymer ?
#
loop_
_entity_poly.entity_id
_entity_poly.type
_entity_poly.pdbx_seq_one_letter_code
_entity_poly.pdbx_strand_id
1 'polypeptide(L)'
;MSQDQDQAFVKTLLDRLKSSLALALVHFYPLSSRLVTQKNENPPSCLVFVDCNNSHGAKFIHAALDMEIADILSPIDVPSVVQLLFDHDRAINHDGHTMALLSIQMTEVKDGIFIGCSMNHLIADGTSYWHFFNSWSEIAGSYLI
;
A
#
# COMPACT_ATOMS: atom_id res chain seq x y z
N MET A 1 -17.42 11.68 21.12
CA MET A 1 -17.12 12.80 20.22
C MET A 1 -18.34 13.02 19.33
N SER A 2 -18.55 14.22 18.79
CA SER A 2 -19.63 14.42 17.80
C SER A 2 -19.22 13.77 16.47
N GLN A 3 -20.18 13.29 15.67
CA GLN A 3 -19.91 12.68 14.36
C GLN A 3 -19.05 13.57 13.44
N ASP A 4 -19.20 14.89 13.55
CA ASP A 4 -18.39 15.86 12.80
C ASP A 4 -16.90 15.89 13.21
N GLN A 5 -16.59 15.62 14.48
CA GLN A 5 -15.21 15.57 14.97
C GLN A 5 -14.49 14.31 14.47
N ASP A 6 -15.19 13.17 14.44
CA ASP A 6 -14.64 11.91 13.97
C ASP A 6 -14.35 11.97 12.46
N GLN A 7 -15.27 12.53 11.67
CA GLN A 7 -15.06 12.76 10.24
C GLN A 7 -13.91 13.74 9.96
N ALA A 8 -13.79 14.81 10.73
CA ALA A 8 -12.69 15.76 10.59
C ALA A 8 -11.33 15.12 10.90
N PHE A 9 -11.26 14.25 11.91
CA PHE A 9 -10.06 13.49 12.25
C PHE A 9 -9.67 12.54 11.11
N VAL A 10 -10.60 11.71 10.63
CA VAL A 10 -10.36 10.75 9.54
C VAL A 10 -9.87 11.45 8.28
N LYS A 11 -10.52 12.56 7.90
CA LYS A 11 -10.09 13.36 6.75
C LYS A 11 -8.66 13.88 6.93
N THR A 12 -8.34 14.42 8.11
CA THR A 12 -7.00 14.95 8.40
C THR A 12 -5.94 13.84 8.33
N LEU A 13 -6.24 12.67 8.90
CA LEU A 13 -5.34 11.52 8.84
C LEU A 13 -5.15 11.03 7.40
N LEU A 14 -6.23 10.92 6.62
CA LEU A 14 -6.18 10.52 5.22
C LEU A 14 -5.30 11.47 4.38
N ASP A 15 -5.50 12.78 4.55
CA ASP A 15 -4.70 13.80 3.85
C ASP A 15 -3.21 13.72 4.26
N ARG A 16 -2.93 13.48 5.55
CA ARG A 16 -1.56 13.27 6.05
C ARG A 16 -0.92 12.02 5.48
N LEU A 17 -1.60 10.87 5.50
CA LEU A 17 -1.08 9.59 4.99
C LEU A 17 -0.80 9.66 3.49
N LYS A 18 -1.68 10.30 2.70
CA LYS A 18 -1.45 10.51 1.27
C LYS A 18 -0.25 11.41 1.01
N SER A 19 -0.14 12.52 1.73
CA SER A 19 0.96 13.48 1.57
C SER A 19 2.31 12.88 1.99
N SER A 20 2.35 12.18 3.12
CA SER A 20 3.57 11.51 3.58
C SER A 20 3.97 10.35 2.68
N LEU A 21 3.01 9.60 2.14
CA LEU A 21 3.29 8.54 1.17
C LEU A 21 3.88 9.12 -0.12
N ALA A 22 3.33 10.22 -0.62
CA ALA A 22 3.86 10.89 -1.81
C ALA A 22 5.32 11.33 -1.60
N LEU A 23 5.66 11.85 -0.42
CA LEU A 23 7.03 12.21 -0.06
C LEU A 23 7.95 11.00 0.08
N ALA A 24 7.49 9.94 0.75
CA ALA A 24 8.26 8.70 0.86
C ALA A 24 8.58 8.13 -0.54
N LEU A 25 7.61 8.15 -1.46
CA LEU A 25 7.80 7.67 -2.83
C LEU A 25 8.82 8.48 -3.65
N VAL A 26 9.23 9.67 -3.23
CA VAL A 26 10.39 10.35 -3.84
C VAL A 26 11.67 9.55 -3.59
N HIS A 27 11.84 9.02 -2.38
CA HIS A 27 12.99 8.20 -1.98
C HIS A 27 12.85 6.75 -2.44
N PHE A 28 11.62 6.26 -2.53
CA PHE A 28 11.27 4.89 -2.92
C PHE A 28 10.55 4.83 -4.28
N TYR A 29 11.03 5.62 -5.24
CA TYR A 29 10.36 5.81 -6.54
C TYR A 29 10.03 4.53 -7.32
N PRO A 30 10.81 3.42 -7.26
CA PRO A 30 10.42 2.19 -7.97
C PRO A 30 9.07 1.62 -7.52
N LEU A 31 8.65 1.87 -6.27
CA LEU A 31 7.36 1.40 -5.75
C LEU A 31 6.16 2.06 -6.46
N SER A 32 6.36 3.22 -7.11
CA SER A 32 5.33 3.95 -7.85
C SER A 32 5.17 3.50 -9.32
N SER A 33 5.98 2.53 -9.75
CA SER A 33 6.18 2.19 -11.16
C SER A 33 5.35 0.98 -11.60
N ARG A 34 5.61 0.45 -12.80
CA ARG A 34 5.05 -0.82 -13.30
C ARG A 34 6.15 -1.72 -13.86
N LEU A 35 5.89 -3.01 -13.93
CA LEU A 35 6.75 -3.96 -14.62
C LEU A 35 6.55 -3.83 -16.13
N VAL A 36 7.64 -4.00 -16.86
CA VAL A 36 7.66 -4.09 -18.32
C VAL A 36 8.44 -5.33 -18.71
N THR A 37 7.91 -6.05 -19.69
CA THR A 37 8.60 -7.18 -20.31
C THR A 37 9.02 -6.79 -21.72
N GLN A 38 10.33 -6.82 -21.98
CA GLN A 38 10.89 -6.68 -23.31
C GLN A 38 11.36 -8.05 -23.81
N LYS A 39 10.81 -8.48 -24.95
CA LYS A 39 11.20 -9.72 -25.63
C LYS A 39 12.02 -9.37 -26.85
N ASN A 40 13.16 -10.02 -27.03
CA ASN A 40 13.91 -10.03 -28.28
C ASN A 40 13.79 -11.41 -28.92
N GLU A 41 13.60 -11.45 -30.23
CA GLU A 41 13.49 -12.71 -30.98
C GLU A 41 14.85 -13.18 -31.52
N ASN A 42 15.81 -12.27 -31.72
CA ASN A 42 17.11 -12.59 -32.33
C ASN A 42 18.27 -11.82 -31.65
N PRO A 43 19.06 -12.45 -30.76
CA PRO A 43 18.85 -13.78 -30.18
C PRO A 43 17.63 -13.79 -29.22
N PRO A 44 16.97 -14.95 -29.01
CA PRO A 44 15.84 -15.05 -28.08
C PRO A 44 16.24 -14.64 -26.67
N SER A 45 15.60 -13.59 -26.15
CA SER A 45 15.78 -13.14 -24.76
C SER A 45 14.51 -12.48 -24.21
N CYS A 46 14.39 -12.49 -22.88
CA CYS A 46 13.30 -11.87 -22.16
C CYS A 46 13.88 -11.08 -20.99
N LEU A 47 13.65 -9.77 -20.98
CA LEU A 47 14.04 -8.88 -19.90
C LEU A 47 12.77 -8.37 -19.22
N VAL A 48 12.68 -8.57 -17.90
CA VAL A 48 11.64 -7.95 -17.07
C VAL A 48 12.31 -6.90 -16.21
N PHE A 49 11.80 -5.67 -16.27
CA PHE A 49 12.35 -4.54 -15.51
C PHE A 49 11.23 -3.62 -15.02
N VAL A 50 11.57 -2.74 -14.10
CA VAL A 50 10.66 -1.71 -13.58
C VAL A 50 10.82 -0.45 -14.44
N ASP A 51 9.73 0.00 -15.08
CA ASP A 51 9.73 1.27 -15.81
C ASP A 51 9.41 2.44 -14.87
N CYS A 52 10.48 3.07 -14.38
CA CYS A 52 10.39 4.23 -13.50
C CYS A 52 10.16 5.56 -14.23
N ASN A 53 10.24 5.59 -15.57
CA ASN A 53 10.04 6.82 -16.34
C ASN A 53 8.56 7.10 -16.57
N ASN A 54 7.73 6.05 -16.62
CA ASN A 54 6.29 6.15 -16.80
C ASN A 54 5.55 5.73 -15.52
N SER A 55 5.77 6.52 -14.45
CA SER A 55 5.15 6.27 -13.15
C SER A 55 3.65 6.52 -13.19
N HIS A 56 2.88 5.51 -12.79
CA HIS A 56 1.42 5.59 -12.63
C HIS A 56 1.04 5.78 -11.15
N GLY A 57 2.03 5.96 -10.27
CA GLY A 57 1.84 6.06 -8.84
C GLY A 57 1.62 4.71 -8.13
N ALA A 58 1.75 4.78 -6.80
CA ALA A 58 1.21 3.77 -5.90
C ALA A 58 -0.31 3.97 -5.77
N LYS A 59 -1.03 2.91 -5.39
CA LYS A 59 -2.48 2.98 -5.15
C LYS A 59 -2.73 3.30 -3.68
N PHE A 60 -3.69 4.19 -3.41
CA PHE A 60 -4.15 4.49 -2.05
C PHE A 60 -5.67 4.31 -1.99
N ILE A 61 -6.15 3.45 -1.10
CA ILE A 61 -7.56 3.12 -0.92
C ILE A 61 -8.02 3.62 0.44
N HIS A 62 -9.20 4.23 0.47
CA HIS A 62 -9.92 4.54 1.69
C HIS A 62 -11.22 3.74 1.69
N ALA A 63 -11.43 2.94 2.73
CA ALA A 63 -12.57 2.04 2.86
C ALA A 63 -13.12 2.10 4.29
N ALA A 64 -14.32 1.56 4.49
CA ALA A 64 -14.93 1.40 5.80
C ALA A 64 -15.55 0.01 5.91
N LEU A 65 -15.51 -0.56 7.11
CA LEU A 65 -16.00 -1.90 7.41
C LEU A 65 -16.73 -1.90 8.75
N ASP A 66 -17.94 -2.45 8.78
CA ASP A 66 -18.79 -2.47 9.97
C ASP A 66 -18.38 -3.59 10.97
N MET A 67 -17.16 -3.51 11.48
CA MET A 67 -16.57 -4.48 12.41
C MET A 67 -15.77 -3.78 13.51
N GLU A 68 -15.48 -4.49 14.58
CA GLU A 68 -14.56 -4.04 15.63
C GLU A 68 -13.15 -4.63 15.41
N ILE A 69 -12.12 -4.01 15.99
CA ILE A 69 -10.75 -4.54 15.99
C ILE A 69 -10.72 -5.95 16.60
N ALA A 70 -11.54 -6.19 17.63
CA ALA A 70 -11.65 -7.48 18.27
C ALA A 70 -12.09 -8.59 17.31
N ASP A 71 -12.93 -8.30 16.31
CA ASP A 71 -13.37 -9.28 15.30
C ASP A 71 -12.21 -9.75 14.41
N ILE A 72 -11.16 -8.93 14.28
CA ILE A 72 -9.97 -9.23 13.49
C ILE A 72 -8.90 -9.95 14.34
N LEU A 73 -8.71 -9.53 15.59
CA LEU A 73 -7.58 -9.96 16.44
C LEU A 73 -7.89 -11.10 17.41
N SER A 74 -9.15 -11.28 17.81
CA SER A 74 -9.53 -12.30 18.80
C SER A 74 -9.58 -13.74 18.28
N PRO A 75 -9.95 -14.00 17.00
CA PRO A 75 -9.94 -15.35 16.45
C PRO A 75 -8.55 -16.00 16.48
N ILE A 76 -8.51 -17.32 16.69
CA ILE A 76 -7.25 -18.09 16.70
C ILE A 76 -6.67 -18.19 15.30
N ASP A 77 -7.53 -18.46 14.31
CA ASP A 77 -7.18 -18.52 12.91
C ASP A 77 -7.44 -17.16 12.24
N VAL A 78 -6.68 -16.85 11.18
CA VAL A 78 -6.83 -15.61 10.41
C VAL A 78 -8.23 -15.55 9.79
N PRO A 79 -9.09 -14.58 10.18
CA PRO A 79 -10.43 -14.47 9.63
C PRO A 79 -10.40 -14.18 8.12
N SER A 80 -11.37 -14.72 7.36
CA SER A 80 -11.44 -14.51 5.91
C SER A 80 -11.58 -13.03 5.53
N VAL A 81 -12.15 -12.20 6.41
CA VAL A 81 -12.28 -10.77 6.20
C VAL A 81 -10.94 -10.04 6.10
N VAL A 82 -9.86 -10.62 6.62
CA VAL A 82 -8.51 -10.05 6.48
C VAL A 82 -8.12 -9.92 4.99
N GLN A 83 -8.62 -10.80 4.11
CA GLN A 83 -8.39 -10.69 2.66
C GLN A 83 -8.96 -9.39 2.06
N LEU A 84 -9.99 -8.80 2.67
CA LEU A 84 -10.58 -7.53 2.23
C LEU A 84 -9.81 -6.30 2.71
N LEU A 85 -8.87 -6.48 3.64
CA LEU A 85 -8.07 -5.39 4.19
C LEU A 85 -6.82 -5.07 3.35
N PHE A 86 -6.59 -5.84 2.28
CA PHE A 86 -5.46 -5.70 1.36
C PHE A 86 -5.96 -5.79 -0.10
N ASP A 87 -5.59 -4.82 -0.94
CA ASP A 87 -6.06 -4.72 -2.33
C ASP A 87 -5.56 -5.85 -3.26
N HIS A 88 -4.37 -6.38 -2.98
CA HIS A 88 -3.67 -7.36 -3.82
C HIS A 88 -3.89 -8.80 -3.37
N ASP A 89 -5.03 -9.13 -2.77
CA ASP A 89 -5.35 -10.54 -2.49
C ASP A 89 -5.21 -11.36 -3.78
N ARG A 90 -4.44 -12.46 -3.69
CA ARG A 90 -4.13 -13.40 -4.79
C ARG A 90 -3.38 -12.81 -6.00
N ALA A 91 -2.93 -11.56 -5.95
CA ALA A 91 -2.11 -10.99 -7.02
C ALA A 91 -0.79 -11.76 -7.13
N ILE A 92 -0.36 -12.03 -8.37
CA ILE A 92 0.95 -12.61 -8.65
C ILE A 92 1.92 -11.52 -9.11
N ASN A 93 3.20 -11.83 -9.07
CA ASN A 93 4.25 -10.92 -9.48
C ASN A 93 4.05 -10.34 -10.89
N HIS A 94 3.53 -11.14 -11.83
CA HIS A 94 3.26 -10.71 -13.21
C HIS A 94 2.19 -9.61 -13.28
N ASP A 95 1.25 -9.54 -12.34
CA ASP A 95 0.20 -8.53 -12.35
C ASP A 95 0.74 -7.12 -12.16
N GLY A 96 1.99 -6.97 -11.68
CA GLY A 96 2.70 -5.68 -11.60
C GLY A 96 2.89 -4.96 -12.95
N HIS A 97 2.58 -5.60 -14.08
CA HIS A 97 2.51 -4.93 -15.39
C HIS A 97 1.30 -3.99 -15.51
N THR A 98 0.21 -4.28 -14.79
CA THR A 98 -1.05 -3.52 -14.87
C THR A 98 -1.46 -2.95 -13.51
N MET A 99 -1.28 -3.73 -12.44
CA MET A 99 -1.55 -3.32 -11.06
C MET A 99 -0.40 -2.49 -10.48
N ALA A 100 -0.72 -1.65 -9.49
CA ALA A 100 0.29 -0.92 -8.74
C ALA A 100 1.28 -1.86 -8.03
N LEU A 101 2.56 -1.51 -8.03
CA LEU A 101 3.58 -2.29 -7.31
C LEU A 101 3.54 -2.07 -5.80
N LEU A 102 2.97 -0.95 -5.37
CA LEU A 102 2.61 -0.66 -3.98
C LEU A 102 1.15 -0.22 -3.92
N SER A 103 0.41 -0.79 -2.97
CA SER A 103 -0.93 -0.36 -2.60
C SER A 103 -1.06 -0.24 -1.09
N ILE A 104 -1.62 0.88 -0.65
CA ILE A 104 -1.94 1.17 0.75
C ILE A 104 -3.45 1.26 0.88
N GLN A 105 -4.02 0.57 1.87
CA GLN A 105 -5.44 0.63 2.18
C GLN A 105 -5.64 1.08 3.62
N MET A 106 -6.27 2.23 3.80
CA MET A 106 -6.78 2.69 5.09
C MET A 106 -8.24 2.27 5.21
N THR A 107 -8.54 1.39 6.16
CA THR A 107 -9.90 0.89 6.43
C THR A 107 -10.36 1.39 7.79
N GLU A 108 -11.43 2.17 7.82
CA GLU A 108 -12.14 2.52 9.06
C GLU A 108 -12.88 1.30 9.59
N VAL A 109 -12.74 1.03 10.88
CA VAL A 109 -13.53 0.05 11.64
C VAL A 109 -14.23 0.78 12.80
N LYS A 110 -15.21 0.16 13.45
CA LYS A 110 -16.07 0.81 14.47
C LYS A 110 -15.29 1.52 15.57
N ASP A 111 -14.17 0.94 15.97
CA ASP A 111 -13.34 1.34 17.11
C ASP A 111 -11.89 1.66 16.71
N GLY A 112 -11.61 1.89 15.42
CA GLY A 112 -10.28 2.28 14.98
C GLY A 112 -10.02 2.24 13.48
N ILE A 113 -8.74 2.06 13.11
CA ILE A 113 -8.26 2.13 11.73
C ILE A 113 -7.30 0.98 11.48
N PHE A 114 -7.48 0.28 10.36
CA PHE A 114 -6.57 -0.72 9.85
C PHE A 114 -5.81 -0.16 8.64
N ILE A 115 -4.48 -0.33 8.61
CA ILE A 115 -3.64 0.05 7.47
C ILE A 115 -3.07 -1.22 6.83
N GLY A 116 -3.64 -1.60 5.69
CA GLY A 116 -3.11 -2.66 4.84
C GLY A 116 -2.05 -2.13 3.89
N CYS A 117 -1.00 -2.90 3.67
CA CYS A 117 0.06 -2.61 2.70
C CYS A 117 0.30 -3.84 1.85
N SER A 118 0.30 -3.66 0.54
CA SER A 118 0.54 -4.70 -0.46
C SER A 118 1.66 -4.25 -1.38
N MET A 119 2.69 -5.08 -1.50
CA MET A 119 3.88 -4.80 -2.30
C MET A 119 4.22 -5.98 -3.19
N ASN A 120 4.49 -5.73 -4.47
CA ASN A 120 4.92 -6.77 -5.40
C ASN A 120 6.28 -7.33 -4.98
N HIS A 121 6.39 -8.64 -4.80
CA HIS A 121 7.58 -9.25 -4.20
C HIS A 121 8.80 -9.26 -5.16
N LEU A 122 8.61 -8.99 -6.46
CA LEU A 122 9.76 -8.82 -7.39
C LEU A 122 10.60 -7.59 -7.07
N ILE A 123 10.05 -6.57 -6.41
CA ILE A 123 10.76 -5.31 -6.18
C ILE A 123 11.28 -5.13 -4.76
N ALA A 124 10.91 -6.01 -3.83
CA ALA A 124 11.33 -5.92 -2.44
C ALA A 124 11.33 -7.30 -1.78
N ASP A 125 12.29 -7.51 -0.89
CA ASP A 125 12.23 -8.54 0.14
C ASP A 125 11.68 -7.97 1.46
N GLY A 126 11.56 -8.82 2.49
CA GLY A 126 11.02 -8.39 3.79
C GLY A 126 11.82 -7.26 4.44
N THR A 127 13.14 -7.24 4.28
CA THR A 127 14.00 -6.17 4.83
C THR A 127 13.72 -4.85 4.14
N SER A 128 13.65 -4.87 2.81
CA SER A 128 13.39 -3.69 1.99
C SER A 128 11.98 -3.14 2.23
N TYR A 129 11.00 -4.03 2.41
CA TYR A 129 9.64 -3.69 2.80
C TYR A 129 9.60 -2.93 4.13
N TRP A 130 10.26 -3.45 5.17
CA TRP A 130 10.28 -2.79 6.48
C TRP A 130 11.04 -1.48 6.47
N HIS A 131 12.11 -1.39 5.68
CA HIS A 131 12.81 -0.13 5.50
C HIS A 131 11.89 0.95 4.90
N PHE A 132 11.15 0.63 3.84
CA PHE A 132 10.14 1.53 3.28
C PHE A 132 9.07 1.91 4.32
N PHE A 133 8.48 0.92 4.99
CA PHE A 133 7.37 1.14 5.92
C PHE A 133 7.78 2.03 7.10
N ASN A 134 8.97 1.81 7.66
CA ASN A 134 9.51 2.63 8.74
C ASN A 134 9.82 4.06 8.27
N SER A 135 10.47 4.23 7.12
CA SER A 135 10.73 5.57 6.56
C SER A 135 9.43 6.34 6.28
N TRP A 136 8.41 5.67 5.74
CA TRP A 136 7.11 6.30 5.52
C TRP A 136 6.45 6.71 6.85
N SER A 137 6.50 5.84 7.87
CA SER A 137 6.00 6.15 9.22
C SER A 137 6.70 7.35 9.85
N GLU A 138 8.03 7.45 9.72
CA GLU A 138 8.81 8.60 10.19
C GLU A 138 8.38 9.89 9.49
N ILE A 139 8.22 9.87 8.17
CA ILE A 139 7.75 11.03 7.39
C ILE A 139 6.32 11.41 7.81
N ALA A 140 5.43 10.44 8.01
CA ALA A 140 4.06 10.67 8.45
C ALA A 140 3.99 11.28 9.87
N GLY A 141 4.89 10.83 10.75
CA GLY A 141 5.03 11.32 12.13
C GLY A 141 5.70 12.69 12.25
N SER A 142 6.57 13.04 11.30
CA SER A 142 7.38 14.29 11.33
C SER A 142 6.57 15.57 11.06
N TYR A 143 5.32 15.48 10.62
CA TYR A 143 4.40 16.62 10.46
C TYR A 143 3.76 17.10 11.79
N LEU A 144 4.56 17.14 12.87
CA LEU A 144 4.22 17.69 14.18
C LEU A 144 5.30 18.69 14.61
N ILE A 145 5.29 19.87 13.98
CA ILE A 145 5.80 21.14 14.52
C ILE A 145 5.05 22.30 13.87
#